data_AF-A0A6H9LS22-F1
#
_entry.id   AF-A0A6H9LS22-F1
#
_cell.length_a   1.000
_cell.length_b   1.000
_cell.length_c   1.000
_cell.angle_alpha   90.00
_cell.angle_beta   90.00
_cell.angle_gamma   90.00
#
_symmetry.space_group_name_H-M   'P 1'
#
loop_
_entity.id
_entity.type
_entity.pdbx_description
1 polymer ?
#
loop_
_entity_poly.entity_id
_entity_poly.type
_entity_poly.pdbx_seq_one_letter_code
_entity_poly.pdbx_strand_id
1 'polypeptide(L)'
;MRHRPRKRSYEAMSSINIANLVDVVLVLLIIFMISAPLLQSGIEVDLPSTKAAAVNEQAEGIVITLDSKKGIYINDVWARLENFETELQKAMDDKGTSSVYLRA
;
A
#
# COMPACT_ATOMS: atom_id res chain seq x y z
N MET A 1 43.44 -41.96 -58.83
CA MET A 1 42.57 -42.21 -57.65
C MET A 1 42.05 -40.88 -57.14
N ARG A 2 40.73 -40.63 -57.21
CA ARG A 2 40.09 -39.35 -56.82
C ARG A 2 39.84 -39.30 -55.31
N HIS A 3 40.11 -38.13 -54.72
CA HIS A 3 39.91 -37.78 -53.31
C HIS A 3 38.47 -37.92 -52.81
N ARG A 4 38.32 -38.16 -51.50
CA ARG A 4 37.18 -37.62 -50.76
C ARG A 4 37.59 -37.21 -49.34
N PRO A 5 37.48 -35.93 -48.95
CA PRO A 5 37.77 -35.48 -47.60
C PRO A 5 36.59 -35.83 -46.68
N ARG A 6 36.88 -36.33 -45.47
CA ARG A 6 35.86 -36.60 -44.44
C ARG A 6 35.33 -35.26 -43.91
N LYS A 7 34.04 -35.02 -44.14
CA LYS A 7 33.26 -33.93 -43.54
C LYS A 7 33.26 -34.16 -42.01
N ARG A 8 33.91 -33.29 -41.23
CA ARG A 8 33.69 -33.21 -39.77
C ARG A 8 32.26 -32.69 -39.58
N SER A 9 31.37 -33.52 -39.08
CA SER A 9 30.03 -33.09 -38.67
C SER A 9 30.19 -32.20 -37.45
N TYR A 10 29.82 -30.93 -37.60
CA TYR A 10 29.65 -30.00 -36.51
C TYR A 10 28.31 -30.31 -35.83
N GLU A 11 28.23 -31.41 -35.09
CA GLU A 11 27.11 -31.63 -34.18
C GLU A 11 27.45 -30.99 -32.84
N ALA A 12 27.38 -29.65 -32.80
CA ALA A 12 27.18 -28.95 -31.55
C ALA A 12 25.72 -29.14 -31.14
N MET A 13 25.40 -30.33 -30.59
CA MET A 13 24.14 -30.54 -29.89
C MET A 13 24.18 -29.72 -28.61
N SER A 14 23.73 -28.47 -28.71
CA SER A 14 23.47 -27.60 -27.57
C SER A 14 22.24 -28.17 -26.84
N SER A 15 22.45 -29.08 -25.90
CA SER A 15 21.42 -29.42 -24.93
C SER A 15 21.10 -28.17 -24.12
N ILE A 16 19.88 -27.67 -24.21
CA ILE A 16 19.42 -26.64 -23.27
C ILE A 16 19.52 -27.24 -21.86
N ASN A 17 20.22 -26.56 -20.96
CA ASN A 17 20.31 -26.99 -19.56
C ASN A 17 18.95 -26.74 -18.88
N ILE A 18 18.08 -27.75 -18.90
CA ILE A 18 16.73 -27.68 -18.30
C ILE A 18 16.80 -27.29 -16.82
N ALA A 19 17.84 -27.73 -16.10
CA ALA A 19 18.05 -27.36 -14.69
C ALA A 19 18.12 -25.84 -14.48
N ASN A 20 18.84 -25.12 -15.35
CA ASN A 20 18.95 -23.66 -15.26
C ASN A 20 17.64 -22.96 -15.67
N LEU A 21 16.86 -23.56 -16.56
CA LEU A 21 15.57 -23.00 -16.97
C LEU A 21 14.53 -23.11 -15.86
N VAL A 22 14.48 -24.24 -15.17
CA VAL A 22 13.56 -24.48 -14.04
C VAL A 22 13.87 -23.53 -12.88
N ASP A 23 15.16 -23.29 -12.61
CA ASP A 23 15.59 -22.35 -11.57
C ASP A 23 15.10 -20.91 -11.84
N VAL A 24 15.26 -20.43 -13.07
CA VAL A 24 14.75 -19.09 -13.47
C VAL A 24 13.23 -19.00 -13.31
N VAL A 25 12.48 -20.02 -13.73
CA VAL A 25 11.02 -20.03 -13.58
C VAL A 25 10.61 -20.06 -12.10
N LEU A 26 11.30 -20.84 -11.25
CA LEU A 26 11.03 -20.90 -9.81
C LEU A 26 11.28 -19.56 -9.12
N VAL A 27 12.38 -18.88 -9.44
CA VAL A 27 12.69 -17.54 -8.90
C VAL A 27 11.59 -16.55 -9.27
N LEU A 28 11.09 -16.57 -10.51
CA LEU A 28 9.98 -15.71 -10.93
C LEU A 28 8.70 -15.99 -10.13
N LEU A 29 8.39 -17.27 -9.86
CA LEU A 29 7.23 -17.64 -9.03
C LEU A 29 7.37 -17.13 -7.59
N ILE A 30 8.56 -17.23 -6.98
CA ILE A 30 8.83 -16.71 -5.64
C ILE A 30 8.62 -15.19 -5.59
N ILE A 31 9.13 -14.45 -6.59
CA ILE A 31 8.95 -13.00 -6.67
C ILE A 31 7.46 -12.65 -6.73
N PHE A 32 6.68 -13.34 -7.57
CA PHE A 32 5.24 -13.11 -7.66
C PHE A 32 4.51 -13.41 -6.34
N MET A 33 4.81 -14.55 -5.70
CA MET A 33 4.21 -14.92 -4.40
C MET A 33 4.49 -13.90 -3.30
N ILE A 34 5.70 -13.33 -3.25
CA ILE A 34 6.09 -12.33 -2.23
C ILE A 34 5.49 -10.95 -2.55
N SER A 35 5.34 -10.59 -3.82
CA SER A 35 4.82 -9.27 -4.20
C SER A 35 3.33 -9.06 -3.92
N ALA A 36 2.52 -10.13 -3.95
CA ALA A 36 1.08 -10.07 -3.71
C ALA A 36 0.67 -9.51 -2.32
N PRO A 37 1.21 -9.98 -1.18
CA PRO A 37 0.84 -9.43 0.14
C PRO A 37 1.26 -7.96 0.33
N LEU A 38 2.25 -7.46 -0.42
CA LEU A 38 2.66 -6.05 -0.35
C LEU A 38 1.62 -5.10 -0.95
N LEU A 39 0.76 -5.58 -1.86
CA LEU A 39 -0.31 -4.79 -2.46
C LEU A 39 -1.50 -4.55 -1.53
N GLN A 40 -1.57 -5.23 -0.38
CA GLN A 40 -2.66 -5.10 0.60
C GLN A 40 -2.29 -4.18 1.77
N SER A 41 -1.48 -3.14 1.53
CA SER A 41 -1.20 -2.08 2.51
C SER A 41 -2.32 -1.03 2.48
N GLY A 42 -3.52 -1.44 2.87
CA GLY A 42 -4.63 -0.54 3.15
C GLY A 42 -5.23 -0.95 4.49
N ILE A 43 -5.20 -0.05 5.48
CA ILE A 43 -6.04 -0.23 6.66
C ILE A 43 -7.48 -0.20 6.14
N GLU A 44 -8.21 -1.29 6.31
CA GLU A 44 -9.64 -1.36 6.03
C GLU A 44 -10.32 -0.49 7.10
N VAL A 45 -10.50 0.80 6.77
CA VAL A 45 -11.23 1.73 7.61
C VAL A 45 -12.69 1.61 7.20
N ASP A 46 -13.47 0.86 7.99
CA ASP A 46 -14.93 0.90 7.94
C ASP A 46 -15.40 2.27 8.44
N LEU A 47 -15.32 3.29 7.57
CA LEU A 47 -15.95 4.58 7.80
C LEU A 47 -17.46 4.34 7.72
N PRO A 48 -18.22 4.50 8.82
CA PRO A 48 -19.67 4.45 8.71
C PRO A 48 -20.09 5.53 7.70
N SER A 49 -20.72 5.11 6.60
CA SER A 49 -21.25 6.00 5.57
C SER A 49 -22.45 6.76 6.15
N THR A 50 -22.17 7.69 7.05
CA THR A 50 -23.10 8.76 7.31
C THR A 50 -23.01 9.64 6.07
N LYS A 51 -24.06 9.61 5.24
CA LYS A 51 -24.41 10.82 4.48
C LYS A 51 -24.26 11.95 5.48
N ALA A 52 -23.49 12.98 5.15
CA ALA A 52 -23.34 14.17 5.95
C ALA A 52 -24.72 14.84 6.15
N ALA A 53 -25.62 14.22 6.92
CA ALA A 53 -26.49 14.94 7.81
C ALA A 53 -25.48 15.73 8.63
N ALA A 54 -25.53 17.06 8.49
CA ALA A 54 -24.75 18.00 9.27
C ALA A 54 -24.52 17.33 10.62
N VAL A 55 -23.26 16.95 10.91
CA VAL A 55 -22.91 16.37 12.19
C VAL A 55 -23.59 17.29 13.18
N ASN A 56 -24.63 16.80 13.87
CA ASN A 56 -25.36 17.63 14.81
C ASN A 56 -24.27 18.29 15.64
N GLU A 57 -24.31 19.62 15.78
CA GLU A 57 -23.26 20.40 16.44
C GLU A 57 -22.96 19.94 17.89
N GLN A 58 -23.71 18.93 18.35
CA GLN A 58 -23.56 18.08 19.52
C GLN A 58 -22.72 16.81 19.30
N ALA A 59 -21.72 16.82 18.41
CA ALA A 59 -20.67 15.82 18.50
C ALA A 59 -19.94 16.02 19.84
N GLU A 60 -20.28 15.20 20.84
CA GLU A 60 -19.62 15.14 22.15
C GLU A 60 -18.15 14.69 22.07
N GLY A 61 -17.64 14.42 20.86
CA GLY A 61 -16.26 14.05 20.58
C GLY A 61 -15.49 15.10 19.78
N ILE A 62 -14.22 14.79 19.52
CA ILE A 62 -13.35 15.55 18.63
C ILE A 62 -13.57 15.09 17.19
N VAL A 63 -13.80 16.02 16.27
CA VAL A 63 -13.95 15.70 14.85
C VAL A 63 -12.66 16.01 14.12
N ILE A 64 -12.09 15.01 13.45
CA ILE A 64 -10.90 15.12 12.62
C ILE A 64 -11.33 15.00 11.16
N THR A 65 -11.11 16.05 10.38
CA THR A 65 -11.45 16.08 8.96
C THR A 65 -10.20 15.98 8.09
N LEU A 66 -10.23 15.11 7.08
CA LEU A 66 -9.28 15.13 5.98
C LEU A 66 -9.92 15.72 4.73
N ASP A 67 -9.30 16.76 4.17
CA ASP A 67 -9.60 17.29 2.84
C ASP A 67 -8.98 16.39 1.76
N SER A 68 -9.62 16.32 0.59
CA SER A 68 -9.06 15.85 -0.69
C SER A 68 -7.61 16.28 -1.00
N LYS A 69 -7.15 17.44 -0.52
CA LYS A 69 -5.77 17.95 -0.65
C LYS A 69 -4.85 17.53 0.50
N LYS A 70 -5.28 16.58 1.35
CA LYS A 70 -4.58 16.13 2.56
C LYS A 70 -4.46 17.20 3.64
N GLY A 71 -5.32 18.22 3.64
CA GLY A 71 -5.45 19.15 4.75
C GLY A 71 -6.10 18.44 5.95
N ILE A 72 -5.53 18.61 7.14
CA ILE A 72 -6.05 18.04 8.39
C ILE A 72 -6.71 19.17 9.17
N TYR A 73 -7.91 18.90 9.70
CA TYR A 73 -8.65 19.85 10.52
C TYR A 73 -9.13 19.17 11.80
N ILE A 74 -9.00 19.83 12.95
CA ILE A 74 -9.54 19.40 14.24
C ILE A 74 -10.66 20.37 14.60
N ASN A 75 -11.90 19.88 14.72
CA ASN A 75 -13.10 20.71 14.94
C ASN A 75 -13.17 21.92 13.99
N ASP A 76 -12.98 21.68 12.69
CA ASP A 76 -12.97 22.68 11.62
C ASP A 76 -11.82 23.72 11.68
N VAL A 77 -10.88 23.58 12.61
CA VAL A 77 -9.65 24.38 12.68
C VAL A 77 -8.50 23.64 11.98
N TRP A 78 -7.78 24.32 11.09
CA TRP A 78 -6.66 23.72 10.38
C TRP A 78 -5.52 23.37 11.34
N ALA A 79 -5.03 22.14 11.24
CA ALA A 79 -3.93 21.60 12.02
C ALA A 79 -2.77 21.19 11.10
N ARG A 80 -1.53 21.46 11.52
CA ARG A 80 -0.35 20.92 10.81
C ARG A 80 -0.06 19.53 11.33
N LEU A 81 0.48 18.67 10.47
CA LEU A 81 0.89 17.33 10.88
C LEU A 81 1.94 17.36 12.00
N GLU A 82 2.82 18.35 11.98
CA GLU A 82 3.92 18.54 12.94
C GLU A 82 3.45 18.83 14.36
N ASN A 83 2.31 19.51 14.51
CA ASN A 83 1.75 19.90 15.81
C ASN A 83 0.42 19.20 16.12
N PHE A 84 -0.01 18.28 15.26
CA PHE A 84 -1.30 17.60 15.34
C PHE A 84 -1.51 16.88 16.67
N GLU A 85 -0.49 16.17 17.18
CA GLU A 85 -0.59 15.44 18.45
C GLU A 85 -0.85 16.40 19.62
N THR A 86 -0.12 17.52 19.66
CA THR A 86 -0.28 18.54 20.71
C THR A 86 -1.64 19.24 20.60
N GLU A 87 -2.08 19.58 19.40
CA GLU A 87 -3.38 20.22 19.17
C GLU A 87 -4.54 19.27 19.46
N LEU A 88 -4.41 17.99 19.12
CA LEU A 88 -5.39 16.95 19.41
C LEU A 88 -5.51 16.71 20.92
N GLN A 89 -4.39 16.52 21.61
CA GLN A 89 -4.38 16.33 23.05
C GLN A 89 -5.04 17.51 23.77
N LYS A 90 -4.67 18.74 23.38
CA LYS A 90 -5.30 19.94 23.91
C LYS A 90 -6.80 19.96 23.65
N ALA A 91 -7.25 19.62 22.44
CA ALA A 91 -8.66 19.59 22.12
C ALA A 91 -9.43 18.51 22.92
N MET A 92 -8.80 17.35 23.16
CA MET A 92 -9.35 16.27 23.99
C MET A 92 -9.48 16.68 25.45
N ASP A 93 -8.46 17.36 25.99
CA ASP A 93 -8.48 17.92 27.34
C ASP A 93 -9.54 19.02 27.48
N ASP A 94 -9.64 19.91 26.50
CA ASP A 94 -10.62 21.01 26.46
C ASP A 94 -12.07 20.51 26.41
N LYS A 95 -12.35 19.40 25.69
CA LYS A 95 -13.68 18.78 25.63
C LYS A 95 -13.91 17.70 26.70
N GLY A 96 -12.87 17.26 27.41
CA GLY A 96 -12.95 16.17 28.39
C GLY A 96 -13.41 14.83 27.80
N THR A 97 -13.08 14.56 26.53
CA THR A 97 -13.59 13.40 25.78
C THR A 97 -12.46 12.65 25.08
N SER A 98 -12.56 11.32 25.09
CA SER A 98 -11.64 10.45 24.34
C SER A 98 -12.23 9.97 23.01
N SER A 99 -13.46 10.38 22.69
CA SER A 99 -14.12 9.99 21.45
C SER A 99 -13.65 10.86 20.29
N VAL A 100 -13.11 10.23 19.25
CA VAL A 100 -12.64 10.88 18.02
C VAL A 100 -13.44 10.37 16.83
N TYR A 101 -13.98 11.29 16.04
CA TYR A 101 -14.73 11.02 14.82
C TYR A 101 -13.89 11.43 13.61
N LEU A 102 -13.76 10.55 12.62
CA LEU A 102 -13.07 10.85 11.37
C LEU A 102 -14.09 11.20 10.28
N ARG A 103 -13.87 12.34 9.62
CA ARG A 103 -14.61 12.83 8.44
C ARG A 103 -13.64 12.91 7.27
N ALA A 104 -14.02 12.40 6.10
CA ALA A 104 -13.22 12.44 4.87
C ALA A 104 -14.09 12.87 3.68
#